data_AF-A0A3D5ZCH7-F1
#
_entry.id   AF-A0A3D5ZCH7-F1
#
_cell.length_a   1.000
_cell.length_b   1.000
_cell.length_c   1.000
_cell.angle_alpha   90.00
_cell.angle_beta   90.00
_cell.angle_gamma   90.00
#
_symmetry.space_group_name_H-M   'P 1'
#
loop_
_entity.id
_entity.type
_entity.pdbx_description
1 polymer ?
#
loop_
_entity_poly.entity_id
_entity_poly.type
_entity_poly.pdbx_seq_one_letter_code
_entity_poly.pdbx_strand_id
1 'polypeptide(L)'
;DLLFLSSITDVAYGAEYTAEIAVVYDGGQVGAYGAPQTFFTGAVPTMQVMAIFNSSNTLLSLSQYIRATPKVFLATSYEWSVVRTDITDIPFLYNSGVAVRVARVSDMPLAEGGTYNLEVRAIVPGAATVFGPTEEVVVLGGSGMVQNDEDTSPEIVEETVVKDNVISAAVTMYPNPAKDFVTLNITGIAEGTDKVLVAIFNTVGQLVQSEQIPADGNYVNSVVALNGLAEGMYNVQITVGNTVSTERMIIQK
;
A
#
# COMPACT_ATOMS: atom_id res chain seq x y z
N ASP A 1 17.23 19.06 -14.43
CA ASP A 1 16.72 18.86 -13.06
C ASP A 1 15.21 18.81 -13.05
N LEU A 2 14.64 17.98 -12.17
CA LEU A 2 13.20 17.81 -11.98
C LEU A 2 12.82 18.40 -10.61
N LEU A 3 11.79 19.24 -10.57
CA LEU A 3 11.16 19.70 -9.34
C LEU A 3 9.83 18.96 -9.19
N PHE A 4 9.69 18.18 -8.12
CA PHE A 4 8.43 17.54 -7.79
C PHE A 4 7.56 18.53 -7.01
N LEU A 5 6.32 18.77 -7.47
CA LEU A 5 5.41 19.68 -6.76
C LEU A 5 5.13 19.25 -5.32
N SER A 6 5.25 17.95 -5.02
CA SER A 6 5.14 17.41 -3.67
C SER A 6 6.23 17.87 -2.71
N SER A 7 7.33 18.45 -3.20
CA SER A 7 8.42 19.00 -2.36
C SER A 7 8.25 20.48 -2.04
N ILE A 8 7.19 21.13 -2.53
CA ILE A 8 6.93 22.55 -2.33
C ILE A 8 5.86 22.69 -1.25
N THR A 9 6.11 23.53 -0.24
CA THR A 9 5.10 23.90 0.76
C THR A 9 4.04 24.80 0.13
N ASP A 10 2.79 24.69 0.60
CA ASP A 10 1.68 25.58 0.22
C ASP A 10 1.21 25.50 -1.24
N VAL A 11 1.59 24.45 -1.98
CA VAL A 11 0.96 24.12 -3.25
C VAL A 11 -0.38 23.42 -2.98
N ALA A 12 -1.47 24.04 -3.40
CA ALA A 12 -2.82 23.49 -3.40
C ALA A 12 -3.25 23.01 -4.80
N TYR A 13 -4.19 22.06 -4.84
CA TYR A 13 -4.90 21.70 -6.07
C TYR A 13 -5.82 22.83 -6.53
N GLY A 14 -6.07 22.87 -7.84
CA GLY A 14 -7.02 23.77 -8.49
C GLY A 14 -6.54 25.22 -8.53
N ALA A 15 -5.23 25.45 -8.38
CA ALA A 15 -4.65 26.78 -8.29
C ALA A 15 -3.60 27.00 -9.37
N GLU A 16 -3.47 28.27 -9.78
CA GLU A 16 -2.44 28.75 -10.70
C GLU A 16 -1.27 29.34 -9.90
N TYR A 17 -0.05 28.99 -10.31
CA TYR A 17 1.19 29.45 -9.70
C TYR A 17 2.11 30.03 -10.76
N THR A 18 2.93 30.98 -10.35
CA THR A 18 4.05 31.50 -11.13
C THR A 18 5.34 31.08 -10.45
N ALA A 19 6.24 30.43 -11.19
CA ALA A 19 7.56 30.04 -10.69
C ALA A 19 8.68 30.58 -11.58
N GLU A 20 9.80 30.88 -10.93
CA GLU A 20 11.06 31.25 -11.55
C GLU A 20 12.15 30.32 -11.02
N ILE A 21 13.18 30.07 -11.82
CA ILE A 21 14.31 29.21 -11.44
C ILE A 21 15.62 30.00 -11.51
N ALA A 22 16.47 29.82 -10.50
CA ALA A 22 17.83 30.34 -10.46
C ALA A 22 18.80 29.21 -10.12
N VAL A 23 20.04 29.31 -10.60
CA VAL A 23 21.12 28.38 -10.23
C VAL A 23 21.67 28.80 -8.87
N VAL A 24 21.82 27.84 -7.94
CA VAL A 24 22.50 28.04 -6.67
C VAL A 24 23.90 27.43 -6.76
N TYR A 25 24.93 28.26 -6.60
CA TYR A 25 26.33 27.84 -6.64
C TYR A 25 26.80 27.37 -5.26
N ASP A 26 27.88 26.58 -5.27
CA ASP A 26 28.57 26.17 -4.05
C ASP A 26 29.01 27.41 -3.23
N GLY A 27 28.76 27.39 -1.92
CA GLY A 27 28.88 28.58 -1.05
C GLY A 27 27.63 29.47 -0.96
N GLY A 28 26.50 29.06 -1.56
CA GLY A 28 25.18 29.67 -1.34
C GLY A 28 24.90 30.94 -2.16
N GLN A 29 25.77 31.28 -3.11
CA GLN A 29 25.51 32.37 -4.06
C GLN A 29 24.40 31.96 -5.02
N VAL A 30 23.38 32.80 -5.17
CA VAL A 30 22.24 32.57 -6.06
C VAL A 30 22.43 33.40 -7.33
N GLY A 31 22.34 32.76 -8.50
CA GLY A 31 22.37 33.43 -9.80
C GLY A 31 21.11 34.25 -10.07
N ALA A 32 21.05 34.88 -11.25
CA ALA A 32 19.82 35.56 -11.69
C ALA A 32 18.70 34.54 -11.92
N TYR A 33 17.48 34.91 -11.53
CA TYR A 33 16.29 34.14 -11.88
C TYR A 33 16.01 34.25 -13.38
N GLY A 34 15.59 33.13 -13.96
CA GLY A 34 15.02 33.08 -15.31
C GLY A 34 13.65 33.76 -15.39
N ALA A 35 13.08 33.79 -16.59
CA ALA A 35 11.76 34.38 -16.79
C ALA A 35 10.66 33.57 -16.08
N PRO A 36 9.68 34.22 -15.42
CA PRO A 36 8.59 33.55 -14.74
C PRO A 36 7.75 32.71 -15.69
N GLN A 37 7.34 31.53 -15.22
CA GLN A 37 6.47 30.59 -15.92
C GLN A 37 5.25 30.27 -15.06
N THR A 38 4.08 30.29 -15.67
CA THR A 38 2.81 29.94 -15.01
C THR A 38 2.49 28.46 -15.19
N PHE A 39 1.99 27.81 -14.15
CA PHE A 39 1.46 26.44 -14.21
C PHE A 39 0.22 26.28 -13.34
N PHE A 40 -0.59 25.27 -13.66
CA PHE A 40 -1.85 24.96 -12.99
C PHE A 40 -1.82 23.55 -12.40
N THR A 41 -2.24 23.39 -11.15
CA THR A 41 -2.15 22.11 -10.42
C THR A 41 -3.31 21.15 -10.65
N GLY A 42 -4.29 21.50 -11.49
CA GLY A 42 -5.44 20.63 -11.79
C GLY A 42 -6.37 20.39 -10.59
N ALA A 43 -7.54 19.81 -10.82
CA ALA A 43 -8.39 19.38 -9.71
C ALA A 43 -7.78 18.15 -9.00
N VAL A 44 -8.23 17.87 -7.77
CA VAL A 44 -7.87 16.62 -7.08
C VAL A 44 -8.34 15.44 -7.94
N PRO A 45 -7.48 14.47 -8.27
CA PRO A 45 -7.89 13.34 -9.09
C PRO A 45 -8.90 12.45 -8.35
N THR A 46 -9.92 12.00 -9.08
CA THR A 46 -10.89 11.03 -8.58
C THR A 46 -10.23 9.67 -8.41
N MET A 47 -10.51 9.00 -7.29
CA MET A 47 -9.95 7.70 -6.94
C MET A 47 -10.94 6.58 -7.20
N GLN A 48 -10.42 5.38 -7.47
CA GLN A 48 -11.20 4.14 -7.55
C GLN A 48 -10.53 3.07 -6.70
N VAL A 49 -11.33 2.17 -6.14
CA VAL A 49 -10.80 0.90 -5.64
C VAL A 49 -10.18 0.16 -6.83
N MET A 50 -9.04 -0.50 -6.65
CA MET A 50 -8.42 -1.22 -7.76
C MET A 50 -9.34 -2.35 -8.22
N ALA A 51 -9.57 -2.45 -9.53
CA ALA A 51 -10.47 -3.42 -10.15
C ALA A 51 -10.13 -4.89 -9.84
N ILE A 52 -8.89 -5.20 -9.42
CA ILE A 52 -8.54 -6.56 -8.94
C ILE A 52 -9.37 -6.99 -7.74
N PHE A 53 -9.90 -6.04 -6.96
CA PHE A 53 -10.75 -6.30 -5.81
C PHE A 53 -12.23 -6.51 -6.16
N ASN A 54 -12.61 -6.34 -7.44
CA ASN A 54 -13.97 -6.64 -7.89
C ASN A 54 -14.37 -8.07 -7.52
N SER A 55 -15.64 -8.27 -7.16
CA SER A 55 -16.25 -9.56 -6.90
C SER A 55 -16.08 -10.58 -8.04
N SER A 56 -15.99 -10.11 -9.29
CA SER A 56 -15.73 -10.95 -10.47
C SER A 56 -14.30 -11.46 -10.55
N ASN A 57 -13.36 -10.81 -9.86
CA ASN A 57 -11.93 -11.09 -9.92
C ASN A 57 -11.41 -11.76 -8.64
N THR A 58 -11.95 -11.39 -7.47
CA THR A 58 -11.47 -11.90 -6.18
C THR A 58 -12.55 -11.90 -5.11
N LEU A 59 -12.41 -12.79 -4.13
CA LEU A 59 -13.14 -12.74 -2.87
C LEU A 59 -12.22 -12.18 -1.79
N LEU A 60 -12.75 -11.27 -0.98
CA LEU A 60 -11.99 -10.61 0.07
C LEU A 60 -11.97 -11.44 1.35
N SER A 61 -10.78 -11.72 1.88
CA SER A 61 -10.65 -12.20 3.25
C SER A 61 -10.61 -11.04 4.24
N LEU A 62 -11.06 -11.24 5.48
CA LEU A 62 -10.99 -10.20 6.52
C LEU A 62 -9.57 -9.70 6.78
N SER A 63 -8.55 -10.53 6.56
CA SER A 63 -7.15 -10.13 6.73
C SER A 63 -6.58 -9.36 5.54
N GLN A 64 -7.29 -9.30 4.41
CA GLN A 64 -6.81 -8.70 3.18
C GLN A 64 -6.75 -7.18 3.28
N TYR A 65 -5.76 -6.60 2.60
CA TYR A 65 -5.71 -5.17 2.31
C TYR A 65 -6.31 -4.90 0.93
N ILE A 66 -7.19 -3.91 0.87
CA ILE A 66 -7.72 -3.33 -0.37
C ILE A 66 -7.08 -1.97 -0.60
N ARG A 67 -6.91 -1.59 -1.87
CA ARG A 67 -6.14 -0.40 -2.26
C ARG A 67 -6.89 0.40 -3.31
N ALA A 68 -6.77 1.72 -3.19
CA ALA A 68 -7.28 2.68 -4.15
C ALA A 68 -6.17 3.25 -5.06
N THR A 69 -6.57 3.71 -6.25
CA THR A 69 -5.72 4.32 -7.28
C THR A 69 -6.47 5.46 -7.99
N PRO A 70 -5.81 6.52 -8.50
CA PRO A 70 -4.38 6.84 -8.39
C PRO A 70 -4.00 7.34 -7.00
N LYS A 71 -2.70 7.54 -6.76
CA LYS A 71 -2.19 8.25 -5.57
C LYS A 71 -2.60 9.72 -5.65
N VAL A 72 -3.18 10.25 -4.57
CA VAL A 72 -3.52 11.66 -4.43
C VAL A 72 -2.45 12.33 -3.56
N PHE A 73 -1.81 13.37 -4.08
CA PHE A 73 -0.83 14.13 -3.29
C PHE A 73 -1.55 14.97 -2.24
N LEU A 74 -0.85 15.32 -1.16
CA LEU A 74 -1.40 16.16 -0.07
C LEU A 74 -2.63 15.55 0.65
N ALA A 75 -3.03 14.33 0.28
CA ALA A 75 -4.06 13.60 1.01
C ALA A 75 -3.56 13.32 2.42
N THR A 76 -4.37 13.65 3.41
CA THR A 76 -4.10 13.42 4.83
C THR A 76 -4.83 12.19 5.35
N SER A 77 -5.91 11.80 4.67
CA SER A 77 -6.69 10.60 4.95
C SER A 77 -7.42 10.15 3.67
N TYR A 78 -8.08 8.99 3.74
CA TYR A 78 -8.96 8.47 2.72
C TYR A 78 -10.27 8.04 3.36
N GLU A 79 -11.38 8.36 2.70
CA GLU A 79 -12.72 8.02 3.16
C GLU A 79 -13.36 7.06 2.17
N TRP A 80 -13.97 6.01 2.71
CA TRP A 80 -14.56 4.90 1.99
C TRP A 80 -16.05 4.88 2.28
N SER A 81 -16.87 4.95 1.23
CA SER A 81 -18.30 4.74 1.32
C SER A 81 -18.59 3.26 1.14
N VAL A 82 -19.33 2.68 2.08
CA VAL A 82 -19.64 1.26 2.10
C VAL A 82 -21.15 1.07 2.15
N VAL A 83 -21.68 0.36 1.16
CA VAL A 83 -23.10 0.02 1.06
C VAL A 83 -23.20 -1.49 0.91
N ARG A 84 -23.87 -2.16 1.85
CA ARG A 84 -24.19 -3.58 1.71
C ARG A 84 -25.33 -3.78 0.70
N THR A 85 -25.22 -4.74 -0.19
CA THR A 85 -26.14 -4.94 -1.32
C THR A 85 -26.89 -6.27 -1.31
N ASP A 86 -26.39 -7.29 -0.61
CA ASP A 86 -27.04 -8.60 -0.49
C ASP A 86 -28.25 -8.57 0.48
N ILE A 87 -28.22 -7.68 1.46
CA ILE A 87 -29.33 -7.41 2.37
C ILE A 87 -29.50 -5.90 2.56
N THR A 88 -30.65 -5.48 3.09
CA THR A 88 -30.82 -4.10 3.56
C THR A 88 -30.05 -3.89 4.85
N ASP A 89 -29.00 -3.07 4.79
CA ASP A 89 -28.19 -2.65 5.92
C ASP A 89 -27.95 -1.14 5.85
N ILE A 90 -27.52 -0.53 6.96
CA ILE A 90 -27.25 0.91 7.02
C ILE A 90 -25.89 1.19 6.36
N PRO A 91 -25.81 2.05 5.32
CA PRO A 91 -24.54 2.48 4.77
C PRO A 91 -23.69 3.22 5.80
N PHE A 92 -22.37 3.07 5.71
CA PHE A 92 -21.45 3.78 6.59
C PHE A 92 -20.24 4.32 5.83
N LEU A 93 -19.55 5.26 6.47
CA LEU A 93 -18.28 5.79 6.00
C LEU A 93 -17.15 5.27 6.89
N TYR A 94 -16.08 4.79 6.27
CA TYR A 94 -14.84 4.44 6.96
C TYR A 94 -13.73 5.44 6.59
N ASN A 95 -13.09 6.03 7.59
CA ASN A 95 -12.00 6.97 7.41
C ASN A 95 -10.68 6.34 7.86
N SER A 96 -9.66 6.30 7.00
CA SER A 96 -8.39 5.65 7.31
C SER A 96 -7.60 6.36 8.41
N GLY A 97 -7.87 7.64 8.67
CA GLY A 97 -7.15 8.48 9.64
C GLY A 97 -5.69 8.75 9.28
N VAL A 98 -5.20 8.22 8.16
CA VAL A 98 -3.81 8.30 7.72
C VAL A 98 -3.71 8.48 6.21
N ALA A 99 -2.62 9.11 5.76
CA ALA A 99 -2.30 9.37 4.36
C ALA A 99 -1.93 8.12 3.54
N VAL A 100 -2.56 6.97 3.81
CA VAL A 100 -2.38 5.70 3.13
C VAL A 100 -3.66 5.31 2.41
N ARG A 101 -3.56 5.08 1.09
CA ARG A 101 -4.68 4.71 0.19
C ARG A 101 -5.11 3.24 0.28
N VAL A 102 -4.79 2.59 1.39
CA VAL A 102 -5.00 1.17 1.64
C VAL A 102 -5.86 1.05 2.89
N ALA A 103 -6.81 0.12 2.87
CA ALA A 103 -7.62 -0.22 4.04
C ALA A 103 -7.59 -1.73 4.23
N ARG A 104 -7.51 -2.20 5.49
CA ARG A 104 -7.70 -3.62 5.77
C ARG A 104 -9.20 -3.91 5.83
N VAL A 105 -9.62 -5.02 5.24
CA VAL A 105 -11.04 -5.43 5.20
C VAL A 105 -11.62 -5.55 6.62
N SER A 106 -10.84 -6.07 7.57
CA SER A 106 -11.22 -6.19 8.99
C SER A 106 -11.26 -4.86 9.77
N ASP A 107 -10.70 -3.78 9.24
CA ASP A 107 -10.85 -2.45 9.88
C ASP A 107 -12.24 -1.86 9.61
N MET A 108 -12.95 -2.38 8.61
CA MET A 108 -14.33 -2.04 8.29
C MET A 108 -15.28 -3.07 8.92
N PRO A 109 -16.47 -2.66 9.40
CA PRO A 109 -17.48 -3.57 9.94
C PRO A 109 -18.20 -4.36 8.83
N LEU A 110 -17.46 -5.13 8.03
CA LEU A 110 -17.99 -5.97 6.97
C LEU A 110 -18.28 -7.39 7.51
N ALA A 111 -19.49 -7.87 7.29
CA ALA A 111 -19.88 -9.24 7.60
C ALA A 111 -19.32 -10.24 6.57
N GLU A 112 -18.88 -11.39 7.06
CA GLU A 112 -18.53 -12.56 6.24
C GLU A 112 -19.69 -12.97 5.33
N GLY A 113 -19.38 -13.29 4.08
CA GLY A 113 -20.37 -13.66 3.06
C GLY A 113 -21.18 -12.49 2.51
N GLY A 114 -20.96 -11.27 3.01
CA GLY A 114 -21.67 -10.08 2.54
C GLY A 114 -21.13 -9.55 1.22
N THR A 115 -22.03 -8.96 0.43
CA THR A 115 -21.69 -8.25 -0.82
C THR A 115 -21.82 -6.75 -0.57
N TYR A 116 -20.82 -5.99 -1.00
CA TYR A 116 -20.73 -4.56 -0.74
C TYR A 116 -20.35 -3.79 -2.00
N ASN A 117 -20.93 -2.61 -2.13
CA ASN A 117 -20.45 -1.57 -3.02
C ASN A 117 -19.51 -0.65 -2.24
N LEU A 118 -18.28 -0.52 -2.73
CA LEU A 118 -17.25 0.34 -2.17
C LEU A 118 -16.97 1.51 -3.12
N GLU A 119 -16.88 2.71 -2.55
CA GLU A 119 -16.36 3.88 -3.24
C GLU A 119 -15.33 4.55 -2.34
N VAL A 120 -14.39 5.28 -2.94
CA VAL A 120 -13.30 5.91 -2.18
C VAL A 120 -13.03 7.32 -2.67
N ARG A 121 -12.69 8.21 -1.73
CA ARG A 121 -12.17 9.56 -2.01
C ARG A 121 -11.00 9.90 -1.10
N ALA A 122 -10.09 10.74 -1.59
CA ALA A 122 -9.04 11.31 -0.76
C ALA A 122 -9.59 12.46 0.11
N ILE A 123 -9.00 12.67 1.28
CA ILE A 123 -9.21 13.85 2.12
C ILE A 123 -8.01 14.76 1.97
N VAL A 124 -8.17 15.83 1.20
CA VAL A 124 -7.13 16.82 0.94
C VAL A 124 -7.50 18.14 1.62
N PRO A 125 -6.66 18.68 2.53
CA PRO A 125 -6.96 19.96 3.19
C PRO A 125 -7.19 21.08 2.17
N GLY A 126 -8.28 21.83 2.35
CA GLY A 126 -8.61 22.97 1.49
C GLY A 126 -9.11 22.63 0.09
N ALA A 127 -9.27 21.35 -0.26
CA ALA A 127 -9.81 20.93 -1.54
C ALA A 127 -11.02 20.01 -1.39
N ALA A 128 -12.07 20.26 -2.18
CA ALA A 128 -13.23 19.39 -2.25
C ALA A 128 -12.91 18.13 -3.08
N THR A 129 -13.34 16.97 -2.60
CA THR A 129 -13.16 15.68 -3.28
C THR A 129 -14.48 14.93 -3.40
N VAL A 130 -14.59 14.12 -4.45
CA VAL A 130 -15.77 13.31 -4.75
C VAL A 130 -15.42 11.84 -4.65
N PHE A 131 -16.40 11.02 -4.26
CA PHE A 131 -16.30 9.58 -4.40
C PHE A 131 -16.17 9.22 -5.88
N GLY A 132 -15.27 8.31 -6.20
CA GLY A 132 -15.15 7.79 -7.55
C GLY A 132 -16.13 6.66 -7.85
N PRO A 133 -15.83 5.84 -8.86
CA PRO A 133 -16.74 4.79 -9.29
C PRO A 133 -16.93 3.73 -8.20
N THR A 134 -18.11 3.13 -8.21
CA THR A 134 -18.48 2.01 -7.35
C THR A 134 -17.76 0.74 -7.76
N GLU A 135 -17.19 0.05 -6.78
CA GLU A 135 -16.57 -1.26 -6.91
C GLU A 135 -17.35 -2.28 -6.07
N GLU A 136 -17.93 -3.30 -6.71
CA GLU A 136 -18.59 -4.40 -5.99
C GLU A 136 -17.54 -5.37 -5.45
N VAL A 137 -17.63 -5.71 -4.17
CA VAL A 137 -16.75 -6.67 -3.50
C VAL A 137 -17.57 -7.68 -2.72
N VAL A 138 -17.05 -8.89 -2.57
CA VAL A 138 -17.65 -9.95 -1.75
C VAL A 138 -16.67 -10.37 -0.67
N VAL A 139 -17.10 -10.36 0.59
CA VAL A 139 -16.32 -10.89 1.71
C VAL A 139 -16.54 -12.38 1.79
N LEU A 140 -15.47 -13.16 1.94
CA LEU A 140 -15.53 -14.61 2.07
C LEU A 140 -16.45 -14.98 3.25
N GLY A 141 -17.45 -15.82 2.99
CA GLY A 141 -18.37 -16.35 4.00
C GLY A 141 -17.78 -17.56 4.71
N GLY A 142 -17.76 -17.56 6.04
CA GLY A 142 -17.50 -18.75 6.84
C GLY A 142 -18.65 -19.74 6.70
N SER A 143 -18.65 -20.58 5.67
CA SER A 143 -19.54 -21.73 5.61
C SER A 143 -18.85 -22.93 4.97
N GLY A 144 -18.48 -23.88 5.84
CA GLY A 144 -18.16 -25.27 5.51
C GLY A 144 -16.82 -25.49 4.83
N MET A 145 -15.91 -26.17 5.54
CA MET A 145 -15.10 -27.17 4.87
C MET A 145 -16.04 -28.19 4.21
N VAL A 146 -16.49 -27.92 2.98
CA VAL A 146 -16.75 -29.00 2.05
C VAL A 146 -15.38 -29.42 1.54
N GLN A 147 -14.91 -30.54 2.09
CA GLN A 147 -13.87 -31.33 1.46
C GLN A 147 -14.46 -31.84 0.14
N ASN A 148 -14.32 -31.05 -0.91
CA ASN A 148 -14.36 -31.60 -2.26
C ASN A 148 -12.98 -32.17 -2.50
N ASP A 149 -12.87 -33.49 -2.38
CA ASP A 149 -11.76 -34.30 -2.88
C ASP A 149 -11.77 -34.27 -4.43
N GLU A 150 -11.63 -33.09 -5.02
CA GLU A 150 -11.21 -32.92 -6.41
C GLU A 150 -9.92 -32.13 -6.40
N ASP A 151 -8.84 -32.89 -6.57
CA ASP A 151 -7.53 -32.44 -7.01
C ASP A 151 -7.69 -31.47 -8.18
N THR A 152 -7.75 -30.19 -7.84
CA THR A 152 -7.37 -29.09 -8.72
C THR A 152 -6.30 -28.31 -7.98
N SER A 153 -5.14 -28.95 -7.84
CA SER A 153 -3.88 -28.23 -7.80
C SER A 153 -3.94 -27.14 -8.89
N PRO A 154 -3.81 -25.84 -8.58
CA PRO A 154 -3.74 -24.84 -9.63
C PRO A 154 -2.53 -25.18 -10.49
N GLU A 155 -2.80 -25.57 -11.73
CA GLU A 155 -1.78 -25.72 -12.76
C GLU A 155 -1.08 -24.37 -12.87
N ILE A 156 0.20 -24.34 -12.48
CA ILE A 156 1.06 -23.19 -12.65
C ILE A 156 1.21 -23.01 -14.15
N VAL A 157 0.38 -22.16 -14.74
CA VAL A 157 0.63 -21.65 -16.08
C VAL A 157 1.81 -20.69 -15.92
N GLU A 158 3.02 -21.18 -16.25
CA GLU A 158 4.18 -20.35 -16.46
C GLU A 158 3.88 -19.36 -17.59
N GLU A 159 3.46 -18.15 -17.26
CA GLU A 159 3.57 -17.04 -18.20
C GLU A 159 5.00 -16.50 -18.11
N THR A 160 5.85 -17.00 -19.00
CA THR A 160 7.17 -16.43 -19.25
C THR A 160 7.00 -15.10 -19.99
N VAL A 161 6.77 -14.02 -19.24
CA VAL A 161 7.02 -12.66 -19.74
C VAL A 161 8.38 -12.23 -19.23
N VAL A 162 9.40 -12.45 -20.06
CA VAL A 162 10.72 -11.84 -19.88
C VAL A 162 10.55 -10.34 -20.10
N LYS A 163 10.51 -9.57 -19.01
CA LYS A 163 10.94 -8.18 -18.99
C LYS A 163 12.14 -8.07 -18.08
N ASP A 164 13.31 -8.02 -18.70
CA ASP A 164 14.54 -7.58 -18.05
C ASP A 164 14.32 -6.19 -17.45
N ASN A 165 14.19 -6.16 -16.14
CA ASN A 165 14.62 -5.08 -15.27
C ASN A 165 14.82 -5.68 -13.88
N VAL A 166 15.92 -6.44 -13.72
CA VAL A 166 16.40 -6.86 -12.41
C VAL A 166 16.95 -5.62 -11.69
N ILE A 167 16.04 -4.83 -11.12
CA ILE A 167 16.37 -3.99 -9.96
C ILE A 167 16.21 -4.94 -8.77
N SER A 168 17.32 -5.38 -8.20
CA SER A 168 17.29 -6.15 -6.96
C SER A 168 16.79 -5.22 -5.85
N ALA A 169 15.67 -5.56 -5.23
CA ALA A 169 15.11 -4.76 -4.17
C ALA A 169 16.11 -4.71 -2.99
N ALA A 170 16.52 -3.51 -2.59
CA ALA A 170 17.40 -3.31 -1.44
C ALA A 170 16.55 -3.32 -0.16
N VAL A 171 16.87 -4.22 0.77
CA VAL A 171 16.15 -4.38 2.03
C VAL A 171 17.00 -3.83 3.18
N THR A 172 16.38 -3.04 4.06
CA THR A 172 16.98 -2.58 5.31
C THR A 172 15.98 -2.74 6.45
N MET A 173 16.44 -3.24 7.60
CA MET A 173 15.61 -3.53 8.76
C MET A 173 16.27 -3.01 10.03
N TYR A 174 15.56 -2.21 10.81
CA TYR A 174 16.07 -1.59 12.04
C TYR A 174 14.96 -1.32 13.06
N PRO A 175 15.25 -1.26 14.38
CA PRO A 175 16.55 -1.52 15.00
C PRO A 175 16.89 -3.01 15.02
N ASN A 176 18.18 -3.32 15.10
CA ASN A 176 18.68 -4.67 15.35
C ASN A 176 19.88 -4.55 16.32
N PRO A 177 19.77 -4.95 17.59
CA PRO A 177 18.67 -5.71 18.21
C PRO A 177 17.32 -4.97 18.29
N ALA A 178 16.23 -5.71 18.15
CA ALA A 178 14.85 -5.25 18.20
C ALA A 178 14.19 -5.55 19.55
N LYS A 179 13.21 -4.73 19.97
CA LYS A 179 12.41 -4.93 21.20
C LYS A 179 11.00 -5.40 20.84
N ASP A 180 10.17 -4.44 20.45
CA ASP A 180 8.73 -4.66 20.21
C ASP A 180 8.37 -4.59 18.72
N PHE A 181 9.21 -3.97 17.90
CA PHE A 181 8.98 -3.79 16.47
C PHE A 181 10.30 -3.65 15.70
N VAL A 182 10.21 -3.83 14.39
CA VAL A 182 11.22 -3.40 13.42
C VAL A 182 10.58 -2.58 12.32
N THR A 183 11.26 -1.53 11.88
CA THR A 183 10.96 -0.84 10.64
C THR A 183 11.65 -1.57 9.49
N LEU A 184 10.86 -1.98 8.51
CA LEU A 184 11.30 -2.55 7.26
C LEU A 184 11.23 -1.49 6.16
N ASN A 185 12.37 -1.22 5.54
CA ASN A 185 12.51 -0.35 4.39
C ASN A 185 13.00 -1.16 3.20
N ILE A 186 12.24 -1.14 2.11
CA ILE A 186 12.58 -1.82 0.87
C ILE A 186 12.54 -0.78 -0.23
N THR A 187 13.54 -0.73 -1.09
CA THR A 187 13.58 0.16 -2.27
C THR A 187 13.94 -0.65 -3.50
N GLY A 188 13.66 -0.11 -4.69
CA GLY A 188 13.94 -0.81 -5.95
C GLY A 188 12.96 -1.97 -6.22
N ILE A 189 11.75 -1.90 -5.67
CA ILE A 189 10.69 -2.86 -5.99
C ILE A 189 10.26 -2.65 -7.45
N ALA A 190 10.20 -3.74 -8.22
CA ALA A 190 9.80 -3.68 -9.63
C ALA A 190 8.35 -3.18 -9.77
N GLU A 191 8.09 -2.34 -10.78
CA GLU A 191 6.74 -1.89 -11.12
C GLU A 191 5.82 -3.10 -11.35
N GLY A 192 4.63 -3.06 -10.75
CA GLY A 192 3.67 -4.18 -10.78
C GLY A 192 3.83 -5.19 -9.64
N THR A 193 4.85 -5.07 -8.79
CA THR A 193 4.91 -5.83 -7.54
C THR A 193 4.03 -5.15 -6.49
N ASP A 194 2.87 -5.72 -6.22
CA ASP A 194 1.87 -5.09 -5.35
C ASP A 194 2.10 -5.36 -3.86
N LYS A 195 2.84 -6.42 -3.53
CA LYS A 195 3.01 -6.91 -2.17
C LYS A 195 4.41 -7.45 -1.96
N VAL A 196 4.85 -7.37 -0.71
CA VAL A 196 6.04 -8.00 -0.18
C VAL A 196 5.61 -8.96 0.92
N LEU A 197 6.06 -10.21 0.85
CA LEU A 197 5.85 -11.17 1.93
C LEU A 197 7.02 -11.07 2.91
N VAL A 198 6.72 -10.91 4.19
CA VAL A 198 7.70 -10.93 5.28
C VAL A 198 7.39 -12.14 6.15
N ALA A 199 8.33 -13.08 6.23
CA ALA A 199 8.20 -14.30 7.01
C ALA A 199 9.33 -14.39 8.03
N ILE A 200 9.01 -14.54 9.31
CA ILE A 200 9.97 -14.63 10.41
C ILE A 200 10.07 -16.08 10.84
N PHE A 201 11.30 -16.60 10.86
CA PHE A 201 11.62 -17.97 11.26
C PHE A 201 12.51 -17.99 12.50
N ASN A 202 12.30 -18.96 13.39
CA ASN A 202 13.20 -19.20 14.51
C ASN A 202 14.50 -19.94 14.06
N THR A 203 15.41 -20.19 14.98
CA THR A 203 16.69 -20.88 14.72
C THR A 203 16.55 -22.32 14.21
N VAL A 204 15.39 -22.95 14.42
CA VAL A 204 15.07 -24.31 13.95
C VAL A 204 14.39 -24.27 12.58
N GLY A 205 14.15 -23.08 12.01
CA GLY A 205 13.50 -22.89 10.72
C GLY A 205 11.97 -22.97 10.76
N GLN A 206 11.36 -22.90 11.95
CA GLN A 206 9.90 -22.85 12.08
C GLN A 206 9.41 -21.42 11.82
N LEU A 207 8.39 -21.27 10.97
CA LEU A 207 7.70 -20.00 10.74
C LEU A 207 6.96 -19.57 12.00
N VAL A 208 7.36 -18.46 12.59
CA VAL A 208 6.76 -17.92 13.83
C VAL A 208 5.84 -16.74 13.58
N GLN A 209 6.03 -16.02 12.47
CA GLN A 209 5.16 -14.91 12.05
C GLN A 209 5.27 -14.70 10.54
N SER A 210 4.19 -14.30 9.89
CA SER A 210 4.19 -13.93 8.48
C SER A 210 3.22 -12.77 8.25
N GLU A 211 3.62 -11.81 7.43
CA GLU A 211 2.82 -10.64 7.07
C GLU A 211 3.03 -10.28 5.61
N GLN A 212 1.96 -9.93 4.91
CA GLN A 212 2.03 -9.33 3.58
C GLN A 212 1.94 -7.83 3.71
N ILE A 213 2.97 -7.13 3.24
CA ILE A 213 3.09 -5.68 3.29
C ILE A 213 2.88 -5.13 1.88
N PRO A 214 1.91 -4.22 1.67
CA PRO A 214 1.69 -3.64 0.36
C PRO A 214 2.90 -2.77 -0.05
N ALA A 215 3.32 -2.88 -1.32
CA ALA A 215 4.36 -2.03 -1.88
C ALA A 215 3.78 -0.69 -2.36
N ASP A 216 4.38 0.44 -1.96
CA ASP A 216 4.02 1.78 -2.44
C ASP A 216 4.89 2.16 -3.65
N GLY A 217 4.59 1.54 -4.79
CA GLY A 217 5.38 1.73 -6.01
C GLY A 217 6.72 1.00 -5.91
N ASN A 218 7.83 1.73 -5.98
CA ASN A 218 9.17 1.14 -5.92
C ASN A 218 9.73 0.99 -4.49
N TYR A 219 8.93 1.27 -3.45
CA TYR A 219 9.36 1.16 -2.06
C TYR A 219 8.31 0.57 -1.11
N VAL A 220 8.80 0.06 0.03
CA VAL A 220 8.02 -0.27 1.23
C VAL A 220 8.68 0.44 2.41
N ASN A 221 7.89 1.11 3.24
CA ASN A 221 8.29 1.54 4.57
C ASN A 221 7.18 1.09 5.53
N SER A 222 7.45 0.10 6.35
CA SER A 222 6.44 -0.48 7.24
C SER A 222 7.02 -0.83 8.59
N VAL A 223 6.18 -0.76 9.63
CA VAL A 223 6.52 -1.23 10.97
C VAL A 223 5.94 -2.61 11.16
N VAL A 224 6.81 -3.60 11.37
CA VAL A 224 6.44 -4.97 11.70
C VAL A 224 6.53 -5.13 13.21
N ALA A 225 5.38 -5.35 13.86
CA ALA A 225 5.33 -5.62 15.29
C ALA A 225 5.78 -7.05 15.60
N LEU A 226 6.54 -7.25 16.67
CA LEU A 226 7.12 -8.54 17.11
C LEU A 226 6.38 -9.13 18.31
N ASN A 227 5.14 -8.70 18.52
CA ASN A 227 4.36 -9.00 19.73
C ASN A 227 4.24 -10.51 19.96
N GLY A 228 4.73 -10.97 21.11
CA GLY A 228 4.66 -12.38 21.51
C GLY A 228 5.87 -13.23 21.13
N LEU A 229 6.85 -12.69 20.39
CA LEU A 229 8.09 -13.40 20.12
C LEU A 229 9.02 -13.37 21.35
N ALA A 230 9.71 -14.49 21.59
CA ALA A 230 10.69 -14.64 22.67
C ALA A 230 12.02 -13.97 22.30
N GLU A 231 12.82 -13.61 23.30
CA GLU A 231 14.20 -13.15 23.07
C GLU A 231 15.01 -14.23 22.36
N GLY A 232 15.82 -13.82 21.39
CA GLY A 232 16.59 -14.76 20.58
C GLY A 232 16.86 -14.29 19.16
N MET A 233 17.46 -15.18 18.38
CA MET A 233 17.81 -14.94 16.97
C MET A 233 16.71 -15.45 16.05
N TYR A 234 16.39 -14.68 15.03
CA TYR A 234 15.40 -14.99 14.00
C TYR A 234 15.95 -14.68 12.61
N ASN A 235 15.49 -15.44 11.62
CA ASN A 235 15.71 -15.13 10.21
C ASN A 235 14.43 -14.50 9.66
N VAL A 236 14.53 -13.32 9.08
CA VAL A 236 13.43 -12.62 8.42
C VAL A 236 13.63 -12.79 6.93
N GLN A 237 12.73 -13.51 6.29
CA GLN A 237 12.69 -13.70 4.85
C GLN A 237 11.74 -12.68 4.24
N ILE A 238 12.21 -11.96 3.23
CA ILE A 238 11.48 -10.92 2.52
C ILE A 238 11.37 -11.34 1.06
N THR A 239 10.16 -11.60 0.59
CA THR A 239 9.90 -11.98 -0.80
C THR A 239 9.23 -10.84 -1.55
N VAL A 240 9.86 -10.38 -2.62
CA VAL A 240 9.43 -9.29 -3.50
C VAL A 240 9.37 -9.85 -4.93
N GLY A 241 8.16 -10.11 -5.44
CA GLY A 241 7.99 -10.82 -6.71
C GLY A 241 8.70 -12.18 -6.70
N ASN A 242 9.65 -12.40 -7.61
CA ASN A 242 10.48 -13.61 -7.67
C ASN A 242 11.77 -13.54 -6.84
N THR A 243 12.04 -12.42 -6.16
CA THR A 243 13.26 -12.24 -5.38
C THR A 243 13.00 -12.54 -3.91
N VAL A 244 13.91 -13.30 -3.29
CA VAL A 244 13.87 -13.60 -1.86
C VAL A 244 15.15 -13.07 -1.22
N SER A 245 15.00 -12.19 -0.22
CA SER A 245 16.07 -11.75 0.66
C SER A 245 15.91 -12.36 2.05
N THR A 246 17.01 -12.54 2.79
CA THR A 246 16.98 -13.04 4.17
C THR A 246 17.88 -12.19 5.04
N GLU A 247 17.28 -11.59 6.06
CA GLU A 247 17.94 -10.73 7.03
C GLU A 247 17.93 -11.37 8.42
N ARG A 248 19.02 -11.22 9.18
CA ARG A 248 19.10 -11.76 10.53
C ARG A 248 18.66 -10.71 11.56
N MET A 249 17.70 -11.06 12.41
CA MET A 249 17.18 -10.22 13.48
C MET A 249 17.51 -10.81 14.86
N ILE A 250 17.87 -9.97 15.82
CA ILE A 250 18.02 -10.34 17.23
C ILE A 250 16.95 -9.61 18.03
N ILE A 251 16.14 -10.33 18.81
CA ILE A 251 15.18 -9.74 19.75
C ILE A 251 15.81 -9.72 21.15
N GLN A 252 15.84 -8.54 21.78
CA GLN A 252 16.34 -8.31 23.14
C GLN A 252 15.46 -7.29 23.86
N LYS A 253 14.78 -7.67 24.94
CA LYS A 253 13.84 -6.80 25.67
C LYS A 253 14.54 -5.95 26.73
#